data_AF-A0A811K9V8-F1
#
_entry.id   AF-A0A811K9V8-F1
#
_cell.length_a   1.000
_cell.length_b   1.000
_cell.length_c   1.000
_cell.angle_alpha   90.00
_cell.angle_beta   90.00
_cell.angle_gamma   90.00
#
_symmetry.space_group_name_H-M   'P 1'
#
loop_
_entity.id
_entity.type
_entity.pdbx_description
1 polymer ?
#
loop_
_entity_poly.entity_id
_entity_poly.type
_entity_poly.pdbx_seq_one_letter_code
_entity_poly.pdbx_strand_id
1 'polypeptide(L)'
;MKPIIATVLLTLLKFQFLSALLDDYHCGVSTITKVLSYVSSSMCQQEKLNGCCYAHDRCYDKNFYKHDDMLMKECDYDFKHCIQVSYENEFVCSKILSVTHGSLVTFVGSFYRNLFGIDAPEEHGHSRYKRHINSKVK
;
A
#
# COMPACT_ATOMS: atom_id res chain seq x y z
N MET A 1 32.36 -16.98 -22.07
CA MET A 1 32.31 -15.59 -21.54
C MET A 1 31.06 -14.80 -21.94
N LYS A 2 30.60 -14.84 -23.20
CA LYS A 2 29.38 -14.12 -23.64
C LYS A 2 28.05 -14.46 -22.93
N PRO A 3 27.72 -15.72 -22.54
CA PRO A 3 26.42 -16.02 -21.96
C PRO A 3 26.28 -15.53 -20.51
N ILE A 4 27.36 -15.55 -19.73
CA ILE A 4 27.36 -15.12 -18.33
C ILE A 4 27.07 -13.61 -18.21
N ILE A 5 27.68 -12.81 -19.09
CA ILE A 5 27.44 -11.35 -19.12
C ILE A 5 25.97 -11.07 -19.48
N ALA A 6 25.39 -11.78 -20.44
CA ALA A 6 23.99 -11.62 -20.82
C ALA A 6 23.04 -12.01 -19.67
N THR A 7 23.30 -13.10 -18.95
CA THR A 7 22.49 -13.52 -17.79
C THR A 7 22.56 -12.49 -16.67
N VAL A 8 23.76 -11.99 -16.33
CA VAL A 8 23.94 -10.96 -15.30
C VAL A 8 23.21 -9.67 -15.68
N LEU A 9 23.32 -9.24 -16.95
CA LEU A 9 22.62 -8.04 -17.45
C LEU A 9 21.09 -8.20 -17.36
N LEU A 10 20.56 -9.36 -17.76
CA LEU A 10 19.13 -9.69 -17.66
C LEU A 10 18.65 -9.73 -16.22
N THR A 11 19.44 -10.25 -15.28
CA THR A 11 19.09 -10.24 -13.86
C THR A 11 19.09 -8.84 -13.27
N LEU A 12 20.07 -8.00 -13.63
CA LEU A 12 20.13 -6.60 -13.19
C LEU A 12 18.96 -5.78 -13.74
N LEU A 13 18.60 -5.96 -15.01
CA LEU A 13 17.45 -5.31 -15.63
C LEU A 13 16.14 -5.69 -14.93
N LYS A 14 15.93 -6.98 -14.64
CA LYS A 14 14.75 -7.44 -13.88
C LYS A 14 14.71 -6.84 -12.48
N PHE A 15 15.86 -6.72 -11.81
CA PHE A 15 15.95 -6.14 -10.48
C PHE A 15 15.64 -4.64 -10.48
N GLN A 16 16.20 -3.88 -11.41
CA GLN A 16 15.91 -2.44 -11.57
C GLN A 16 14.43 -2.19 -11.87
N PHE A 17 13.82 -3.01 -12.73
CA PHE A 17 12.40 -2.89 -13.06
C PHE A 17 11.50 -3.20 -11.86
N LEU A 18 11.87 -4.22 -11.07
CA LEU A 18 11.15 -4.56 -9.85
C LEU A 18 11.25 -3.44 -8.80
N SER A 19 12.44 -2.83 -8.64
CA SER A 19 12.63 -1.70 -7.73
C SER A 19 11.78 -0.49 -8.13
N ALA A 20 11.79 -0.10 -9.42
CA ALA A 20 10.99 1.02 -9.91
C ALA A 20 9.47 0.76 -9.75
N LEU A 21 9.02 -0.46 -10.04
CA LEU A 21 7.63 -0.86 -9.87
C LEU A 21 7.20 -0.87 -8.40
N LEU A 22 8.10 -1.26 -7.50
CA LEU A 22 7.86 -1.23 -6.05
C LEU A 22 7.94 0.18 -5.45
N ASP A 23 8.65 1.13 -6.08
CA ASP A 23 8.74 2.51 -5.59
C ASP A 23 7.39 3.22 -5.70
N ASP A 24 6.73 3.10 -6.86
CA ASP A 24 5.40 3.67 -7.12
C ASP A 24 4.23 2.82 -6.59
N TYR A 25 4.52 1.66 -5.98
CA TYR A 25 3.52 0.80 -5.36
C TYR A 25 3.28 1.19 -3.89
N HIS A 26 2.07 1.64 -3.58
CA HIS A 26 1.66 2.19 -2.29
C HIS A 26 1.15 1.13 -1.33
N CYS A 27 0.62 0.00 -1.82
CA CYS A 27 0.08 -1.04 -0.95
C CYS A 27 1.17 -1.77 -0.16
N GLY A 28 1.25 -1.52 1.15
CA GLY A 28 2.26 -2.07 2.05
C GLY A 28 3.34 -1.05 2.41
N VAL A 29 3.97 -1.23 3.59
CA VAL A 29 4.86 -0.24 4.25
C VAL A 29 6.35 -0.47 4.01
N SER A 30 6.76 -1.72 3.84
CA SER A 30 8.12 -2.17 3.52
C SER A 30 8.17 -2.88 2.17
N THR A 31 9.35 -3.03 1.58
CA THR A 31 9.54 -3.78 0.32
C THR A 31 8.92 -5.17 0.37
N ILE A 32 9.06 -5.89 1.50
CA ILE A 32 8.49 -7.22 1.68
C ILE A 32 6.95 -7.17 1.63
N THR A 33 6.33 -6.26 2.40
CA THR A 33 4.87 -6.14 2.41
C THR A 33 4.30 -5.66 1.07
N LYS A 34 5.04 -4.82 0.34
CA LYS A 34 4.69 -4.42 -1.02
C LYS A 34 4.73 -5.60 -1.99
N VAL A 35 5.78 -6.41 -1.94
CA VAL A 35 5.87 -7.64 -2.74
C VAL A 35 4.73 -8.60 -2.40
N LEU A 36 4.43 -8.81 -1.12
CA LEU A 36 3.32 -9.66 -0.69
C LEU A 36 1.97 -9.14 -1.18
N SER A 37 1.72 -7.83 -1.07
CA SER A 37 0.51 -7.20 -1.59
C SER A 37 0.41 -7.36 -3.11
N TYR A 38 1.49 -7.07 -3.84
CA TYR A 38 1.56 -7.22 -5.30
C TYR A 38 1.30 -8.66 -5.76
N VAL A 39 1.94 -9.65 -5.13
CA VAL A 39 1.78 -11.07 -5.46
C VAL A 39 0.38 -11.55 -5.09
N SER A 40 -0.12 -11.22 -3.89
CA SER A 40 -1.45 -11.65 -3.44
C SER A 40 -2.61 -11.04 -4.22
N SER A 41 -2.37 -9.93 -4.92
CA SER A 41 -3.35 -9.26 -5.77
C SER A 41 -3.10 -9.45 -7.28
N SER A 42 -2.13 -10.27 -7.68
CA SER A 42 -1.63 -10.32 -9.07
C SER A 42 -2.67 -10.70 -10.13
N MET A 43 -3.76 -11.34 -9.71
CA MET A 43 -4.92 -11.67 -10.57
C MET A 43 -5.88 -10.50 -10.81
N CYS A 44 -5.66 -9.36 -10.16
CA CYS A 44 -6.47 -8.16 -10.23
C CYS A 44 -5.69 -6.99 -10.82
N GLN A 45 -6.39 -5.99 -11.37
CA GLN A 45 -5.76 -4.81 -11.97
C GLN A 45 -4.99 -3.99 -10.93
N GLN A 46 -3.66 -4.11 -10.92
CA GLN A 46 -2.80 -3.53 -9.89
C GLN A 46 -2.95 -2.02 -9.72
N GLU A 47 -3.14 -1.27 -10.82
CA GLU A 47 -3.23 0.19 -10.80
C GLU A 47 -4.43 0.68 -9.96
N LYS A 48 -5.58 0.01 -10.07
CA LYS A 48 -6.78 0.34 -9.29
C LYS A 48 -6.54 0.17 -7.78
N LEU A 49 -6.01 -0.99 -7.38
CA LEU A 49 -5.68 -1.27 -5.99
C LEU A 49 -4.62 -0.29 -5.46
N ASN A 50 -3.60 -0.04 -6.26
CA ASN A 50 -2.54 0.90 -5.92
C ASN A 50 -3.08 2.32 -5.68
N GLY A 51 -4.05 2.76 -6.50
CA GLY A 51 -4.78 4.01 -6.31
C GLY A 51 -5.55 4.08 -4.99
N CYS A 52 -6.22 2.99 -4.60
CA CYS A 52 -6.88 2.91 -3.29
C CYS A 52 -5.88 2.98 -2.13
N CYS A 53 -4.75 2.28 -2.21
CA CYS A 53 -3.71 2.33 -1.18
C CYS A 53 -3.07 3.73 -1.09
N TYR A 54 -2.84 4.39 -2.23
CA TYR A 54 -2.36 5.77 -2.24
C TYR A 54 -3.34 6.73 -1.55
N ALA A 55 -4.64 6.59 -1.81
CA ALA A 55 -5.66 7.40 -1.16
C ALA A 55 -5.73 7.14 0.36
N HIS A 56 -5.59 5.88 0.77
CA HIS A 56 -5.53 5.46 2.18
C HIS A 56 -4.33 6.05 2.91
N ASP A 57 -3.12 5.88 2.37
CA ASP A 57 -1.87 6.46 2.90
C ASP A 57 -2.03 7.99 3.10
N ARG A 58 -2.59 8.69 2.10
CA ARG A 58 -2.83 10.14 2.19
C ARG A 58 -3.84 10.53 3.27
N CYS A 59 -4.88 9.73 3.47
CA CYS A 59 -5.88 9.98 4.49
C CYS A 59 -5.27 9.84 5.89
N TYR A 60 -4.50 8.77 6.11
CA TYR A 60 -3.76 8.55 7.36
C TYR A 60 -2.79 9.68 7.64
N ASP A 61 -1.98 10.09 6.66
CA ASP A 61 -1.01 11.17 6.82
C ASP A 61 -1.64 12.53 7.16
N LYS A 62 -2.83 12.81 6.62
CA LYS A 62 -3.59 14.02 6.91
C LYS A 62 -4.12 14.05 8.35
N ASN A 63 -4.45 12.89 8.90
CA ASN A 63 -5.13 12.78 10.19
C ASN A 63 -4.20 12.37 11.33
N PHE A 64 -2.95 11.96 11.05
CA PHE A 64 -2.03 11.39 12.06
C PHE A 64 -1.86 12.28 13.30
N TYR A 65 -1.56 13.56 13.11
CA TYR A 65 -1.32 14.51 14.21
C TYR A 65 -2.59 14.97 14.94
N LYS A 66 -3.77 14.45 14.56
CA LYS A 66 -5.04 14.80 15.22
C LYS A 66 -5.36 13.91 16.41
N HIS A 67 -4.65 12.80 16.57
CA HIS A 67 -4.83 11.86 17.69
C HIS A 67 -6.29 11.39 17.86
N ASP A 68 -7.01 11.22 16.74
CA ASP A 68 -8.42 10.85 16.70
C ASP A 68 -8.60 9.51 15.95
N ASP A 69 -8.93 8.47 16.71
CA ASP A 69 -9.18 7.11 16.21
C ASP A 69 -10.39 7.05 15.25
N MET A 70 -11.38 7.93 15.39
CA MET A 70 -12.52 7.94 14.47
C MET A 70 -12.09 8.32 13.05
N LEU A 71 -11.15 9.26 12.92
CA LEU A 71 -10.63 9.67 11.61
C LEU A 71 -9.80 8.55 10.95
N MET A 72 -9.08 7.74 11.73
CA MET A 72 -8.34 6.59 11.20
C MET A 72 -9.28 5.48 10.72
N LYS A 73 -10.35 5.22 11.48
CA LYS A 73 -11.40 4.29 11.09
C LYS A 73 -12.16 4.74 9.83
N GLU A 74 -12.37 6.05 9.68
CA GLU A 74 -12.95 6.62 8.47
C GLU A 74 -12.05 6.37 7.25
N CYS A 75 -10.73 6.59 7.39
CA CYS A 75 -9.78 6.25 6.32
C CYS A 75 -9.82 4.75 5.95
N ASP A 76 -9.91 3.84 6.93
CA ASP A 76 -10.04 2.39 6.67
C ASP A 76 -11.35 2.05 5.95
N TYR A 77 -12.45 2.72 6.31
CA TYR A 77 -13.75 2.55 5.66
C TYR A 77 -13.70 3.03 4.21
N ASP A 78 -13.15 4.21 3.96
CA ASP A 78 -12.99 4.78 2.62
C ASP A 78 -12.10 3.90 1.74
N PHE A 79 -11.04 3.33 2.30
CA PHE A 79 -10.19 2.38 1.59
C PHE A 79 -10.97 1.14 1.14
N LYS A 80 -11.76 0.56 2.04
CA LYS A 80 -12.60 -0.60 1.71
C LYS A 80 -13.66 -0.25 0.65
N HIS A 81 -14.26 0.93 0.75
CA HIS A 81 -15.22 1.41 -0.23
C HIS A 81 -14.56 1.64 -1.60
N CYS A 82 -13.36 2.21 -1.64
CA CYS A 82 -12.58 2.39 -2.87
C CYS A 82 -12.34 1.06 -3.60
N ILE A 83 -11.98 0.00 -2.87
CA ILE A 83 -11.81 -1.33 -3.45
C ILE A 83 -13.13 -1.83 -4.05
N GLN A 84 -14.24 -1.70 -3.32
CA GLN A 84 -15.53 -2.19 -3.79
C GLN A 84 -15.98 -1.50 -5.08
N VAL A 85 -15.83 -0.18 -5.17
CA VAL A 85 -16.20 0.63 -6.34
C VAL A 85 -15.25 0.37 -7.51
N SER A 86 -13.93 0.38 -7.28
CA SER A 86 -12.95 0.22 -8.36
C SER A 86 -13.04 -1.13 -9.07
N TYR A 87 -13.52 -2.15 -8.37
CA TYR A 87 -13.68 -3.52 -8.86
C TYR A 87 -15.15 -3.95 -8.95
N GLU A 88 -16.11 -3.04 -9.04
CA GLU A 88 -17.55 -3.37 -9.06
C GLU A 88 -17.93 -4.37 -10.17
N ASN A 89 -17.25 -4.28 -11.32
CA ASN A 89 -17.44 -5.16 -12.47
C ASN A 89 -16.57 -6.45 -12.41
N GLU A 90 -15.74 -6.59 -11.37
CA GLU A 90 -14.78 -7.68 -11.18
C GLU A 90 -15.06 -8.35 -9.82
N PHE A 91 -16.22 -9.03 -9.70
CA PHE A 91 -16.74 -9.57 -8.43
C PHE A 91 -15.69 -10.32 -7.59
N VAL A 92 -14.90 -11.19 -8.23
CA VAL A 92 -13.86 -11.98 -7.57
C VAL A 92 -12.79 -11.05 -6.95
N CYS A 93 -12.30 -10.08 -7.71
CA CYS A 93 -11.31 -9.11 -7.23
C CYS A 93 -11.88 -8.21 -6.15
N SER A 94 -13.11 -7.71 -6.32
CA SER A 94 -13.80 -6.91 -5.30
C SER A 94 -13.88 -7.67 -3.97
N LYS A 95 -14.28 -8.95 -3.99
CA LYS A 95 -14.37 -9.79 -2.78
C LYS A 95 -13.01 -10.11 -2.17
N ILE A 96 -12.07 -10.61 -2.96
CA ILE A 96 -10.75 -11.02 -2.44
C ILE A 96 -10.04 -9.81 -1.86
N LEU A 97 -9.97 -8.69 -2.59
CA LEU A 97 -9.27 -7.50 -2.12
C LEU A 97 -9.96 -6.82 -0.94
N SER A 98 -11.30 -6.84 -0.88
CA SER A 98 -12.03 -6.35 0.31
C SER A 98 -11.66 -7.13 1.57
N VAL A 99 -11.30 -8.40 1.45
CA VAL A 99 -10.87 -9.25 2.57
C VAL A 99 -9.38 -9.09 2.85
N THR A 100 -8.53 -9.32 1.83
CA THR A 100 -7.07 -9.39 1.98
C THR A 100 -6.44 -8.04 2.25
N HIS A 101 -7.03 -6.95 1.74
CA HIS A 101 -6.55 -5.60 1.96
C HIS A 101 -7.48 -4.85 2.90
N GLY A 102 -8.79 -4.77 2.60
CA GLY A 102 -9.74 -4.01 3.42
C GLY A 102 -9.84 -4.49 4.86
N SER A 103 -10.37 -5.70 5.08
CA SER A 103 -10.57 -6.25 6.43
C SER A 103 -9.25 -6.46 7.19
N LEU A 104 -8.16 -6.80 6.50
CA LEU A 104 -6.84 -6.97 7.12
C LEU A 104 -6.31 -5.65 7.67
N VAL A 105 -6.40 -4.56 6.91
CA VAL A 105 -5.96 -3.22 7.37
C VAL A 105 -6.77 -2.78 8.59
N THR A 106 -8.10 -2.95 8.57
CA THR A 106 -8.93 -2.62 9.74
C THR A 106 -8.55 -3.46 10.96
N PHE A 107 -8.27 -4.76 10.79
CA PHE A 107 -7.85 -5.64 11.87
C PHE A 107 -6.49 -5.22 12.43
N VAL A 108 -5.49 -5.05 11.57
CA VAL A 108 -4.13 -4.67 11.98
C VAL A 108 -4.13 -3.33 12.68
N GLY A 109 -4.80 -2.31 12.12
CA GLY A 109 -4.92 -1.00 12.76
C GLY A 109 -5.63 -1.09 14.11
N SER A 110 -6.73 -1.82 14.22
CA SER A 110 -7.43 -1.99 15.50
C SER A 110 -6.59 -2.74 16.54
N PHE A 111 -5.87 -3.78 16.11
CA PHE A 111 -4.98 -4.55 16.98
C PHE A 111 -3.80 -3.70 17.49
N TYR A 112 -3.17 -2.93 16.59
CA TYR A 112 -2.04 -2.08 16.93
C TYR A 112 -2.46 -0.97 17.91
N ARG A 113 -3.58 -0.29 17.64
CA ARG A 113 -4.14 0.73 18.54
C ARG A 113 -4.53 0.17 19.91
N ASN A 114 -5.09 -1.04 19.96
CA ASN A 114 -5.41 -1.71 21.22
C ASN A 114 -4.17 -2.09 22.04
N LEU A 115 -3.05 -2.45 21.40
CA LEU A 115 -1.83 -2.85 22.08
C LEU A 115 -0.93 -1.68 22.50
N PHE A 116 -0.81 -0.67 21.63
CA PHE A 116 0.20 0.39 21.77
C PHE A 116 -0.40 1.79 21.99
N GLY A 117 -1.72 1.94 21.88
CA GLY A 117 -2.40 3.23 21.94
C GLY A 117 -2.36 3.98 20.60
N ILE A 118 -3.12 5.07 20.52
CA ILE A 118 -3.27 5.89 19.30
C ILE A 118 -1.99 6.72 19.02
N ASP A 119 -1.19 6.97 20.07
CA ASP A 119 0.00 7.82 20.01
C ASP A 119 1.30 7.06 19.71
N ALA A 120 1.25 5.74 19.63
CA ALA A 120 2.40 4.96 19.22
C ALA A 120 2.76 5.36 17.78
N PRO A 121 4.02 5.73 17.50
CA PRO A 121 4.44 6.00 16.14
C PRO A 121 4.28 4.71 15.34
N GLU A 122 3.18 4.58 14.61
CA GLU A 122 3.10 3.63 13.52
C GLU A 122 4.24 4.02 12.57
N GLU A 123 5.31 3.23 12.49
CA GLU A 123 6.29 3.35 11.39
C GLU A 123 5.65 3.03 10.02
N HIS A 124 4.32 2.90 9.98
CA HIS A 124 3.50 2.46 8.89
C HIS A 124 3.03 3.69 8.08
N GLY A 125 3.85 4.11 7.13
CA GLY A 125 3.41 4.99 6.03
C GLY A 125 3.80 6.48 6.14
N HIS A 126 3.93 7.04 7.35
CA HIS A 126 4.08 8.49 7.56
C HIS A 126 5.29 9.18 6.90
N SER A 127 6.31 8.41 6.53
CA SER A 127 7.49 8.94 5.84
C SER A 127 7.34 9.01 4.32
N ARG A 128 6.24 8.54 3.71
CA ARG A 128 6.11 8.49 2.24
C ARG A 128 5.53 9.77 1.63
N TYR A 129 4.41 10.29 2.14
CA TYR A 129 3.89 11.56 1.62
C TYR A 129 4.82 12.73 1.91
N LYS A 130 5.45 12.76 3.09
CA LYS A 130 6.45 13.78 3.45
C LYS A 130 7.63 13.80 2.45
N ARG A 131 8.05 12.63 1.95
CA ARG A 131 9.06 12.52 0.87
C ARG A 131 8.52 13.02 -0.48
N HIS A 132 7.27 12.71 -0.83
CA HIS A 132 6.67 13.18 -2.09
C HIS A 132 6.42 14.70 -2.11
N ILE A 133 5.96 15.31 -1.01
CA ILE A 133 5.85 16.78 -0.91
C ILE A 133 7.23 17.42 -1.08
N ASN A 134 8.24 16.94 -0.34
CA ASN A 134 9.59 17.51 -0.44
C ASN A 134 10.26 17.29 -1.81
N SER A 135 9.83 16.31 -2.59
CA SER A 135 10.30 16.08 -3.97
C SER A 135 9.66 16.98 -5.02
N LYS A 136 8.47 17.56 -4.73
CA LYS A 136 7.75 18.47 -5.64
C LYS A 136 7.98 19.96 -5.36
N VAL A 137 8.79 20.28 -4.34
CA VAL A 137 9.15 21.65 -3.92
C VAL A 137 10.61 21.99 -4.30
N LYS A 138 11.14 21.34 -5.34
CA LYS A 138 12.39 21.74 -6.00
C LYS A 138 12.12 22.20 -7.43
#